data_AF-A0A535QD96-F1
#
_entry.id   AF-A0A535QD96-F1
#
_cell.length_a   1.000
_cell.length_b   1.000
_cell.length_c   1.000
_cell.angle_alpha   90.00
_cell.angle_beta   90.00
_cell.angle_gamma   90.00
#
_symmetry.space_group_name_H-M   'P 1'
#
loop_
_entity.id
_entity.type
_entity.pdbx_description
1 polymer ?
#
loop_
_entity_poly.entity_id
_entity_poly.type
_entity_poly.pdbx_seq_one_letter_code
_entity_poly.pdbx_strand_id
1 'polypeptide(L)'
;MSPPPRRGKLVPILTVGSAVLISAILVLVVASLGLGTFPPSSVFKNTSSAHAPLVPPSQVVGRVFFSSSVQINENTSQGIADQVELDLSNIRDPAAGKSYYAWLLNDDPVEGKALLLGQLPVSNGQVHFHYAGDQLHTNLLAVTNRLLVTEEDAGTAPTTPSLDTSTWRFMAEFPQKPNPQDTVHHFSLLSHLRHLLASDPSLQSLGMPGGLDIWLFRNAQKILEWSGSARDDWASQSTDLMHRHILRILDYLDGLSYVQNDVPVDSPVLVNERIARVSLLEFDVQHQVPPGFVYHIALHLHGMVESPGATTEQKRLAIQIDTAISKVQALLEQVHQDAKKLVVMTDAQLAQPATLSLLDDMVKHAQDAFVGQFDPTTGEIQNGVTQIHFAIQRLATMEVTVIPASFARTNHSNSSSMELCIPCLLNNVQQQT
;
A
#
# COMPACT_ATOMS: atom_id res chain seq x y z
N MET A 1 69.24 -8.88 -15.43
CA MET A 1 68.49 -9.00 -14.17
C MET A 1 67.54 -7.82 -14.08
N SER A 2 66.28 -8.03 -14.43
CA SER A 2 65.24 -6.99 -14.43
C SER A 2 64.54 -6.96 -13.05
N PRO A 3 64.10 -5.79 -12.56
CA PRO A 3 63.37 -5.71 -11.29
C PRO A 3 61.93 -6.21 -11.46
N PRO A 4 61.28 -6.71 -10.39
CA PRO A 4 59.90 -7.18 -10.46
C PRO A 4 58.91 -5.99 -10.48
N PRO A 5 57.69 -6.18 -11.01
CA PRO A 5 56.70 -5.12 -11.08
C PRO A 5 56.06 -4.86 -9.71
N ARG A 6 55.82 -3.59 -9.40
CA ARG A 6 55.06 -3.13 -8.23
C ARG A 6 53.60 -3.58 -8.36
N ARG A 7 53.11 -4.36 -7.40
CA ARG A 7 51.68 -4.62 -7.18
C ARG A 7 50.99 -3.31 -6.78
N GLY A 8 50.17 -2.76 -7.66
CA GLY A 8 49.20 -1.72 -7.31
C GLY A 8 48.15 -2.29 -6.35
N LYS A 9 47.83 -1.55 -5.29
CA LYS A 9 46.72 -1.88 -4.39
C LYS A 9 45.41 -1.65 -5.16
N LEU A 10 44.63 -2.71 -5.37
CA LEU A 10 43.23 -2.61 -5.78
C LEU A 10 42.46 -1.95 -4.62
N VAL A 11 42.00 -0.72 -4.84
CA VAL A 11 40.94 -0.12 -4.03
C VAL A 11 39.63 -0.76 -4.52
N PRO A 12 38.78 -1.32 -3.64
CA PRO A 12 37.51 -1.86 -4.08
C PRO A 12 36.61 -0.69 -4.49
N ILE A 13 36.29 -0.63 -5.78
CA ILE A 13 35.22 0.20 -6.30
C ILE A 13 33.92 -0.45 -5.81
N LEU A 14 33.27 0.14 -4.81
CA LEU A 14 31.89 -0.22 -4.49
C LEU A 14 31.04 0.15 -5.70
N THR A 15 30.58 -0.85 -6.45
CA THR A 15 29.57 -0.65 -7.48
C THR A 15 28.25 -0.30 -6.79
N VAL A 16 27.48 0.61 -7.40
CA VAL A 16 26.20 1.12 -6.87
C VAL A 16 25.25 -0.02 -6.48
N GLY A 17 25.32 -1.17 -7.17
CA GLY A 17 24.56 -2.38 -6.81
C GLY A 17 24.83 -2.92 -5.39
N SER A 18 26.04 -2.78 -4.85
CA SER A 18 26.34 -3.16 -3.45
C SER A 18 25.82 -2.13 -2.45
N ALA A 19 25.78 -0.85 -2.80
CA ALA A 19 25.20 0.20 -1.96
C ALA A 19 23.66 0.11 -1.88
N VAL A 20 23.01 -0.28 -2.98
CA VAL A 20 21.57 -0.55 -3.05
C VAL A 20 21.19 -1.76 -2.18
N LEU A 21 21.98 -2.84 -2.22
CA LEU A 21 21.73 -4.03 -1.41
C LEU A 21 21.93 -3.75 0.09
N ILE A 22 22.97 -2.99 0.45
CA ILE A 22 23.25 -2.64 1.85
C ILE A 22 22.18 -1.68 2.40
N SER A 23 21.67 -0.74 1.59
CA SER A 23 20.59 0.16 1.99
C SER A 23 19.26 -0.58 2.14
N ALA A 24 18.94 -1.51 1.24
CA ALA A 24 17.75 -2.36 1.34
C ALA A 24 17.78 -3.26 2.59
N ILE A 25 18.95 -3.82 2.94
CA ILE A 25 19.14 -4.63 4.15
C ILE A 25 19.05 -3.77 5.42
N LEU A 26 19.61 -2.56 5.41
CA LEU A 26 19.51 -1.63 6.55
C LEU A 26 18.06 -1.18 6.80
N VAL A 27 17.26 -1.00 5.73
CA VAL A 27 15.83 -0.67 5.83
C VAL A 27 15.00 -1.85 6.34
N LEU A 28 15.34 -3.08 5.98
CA LEU A 28 14.70 -4.29 6.54
C LEU A 28 14.90 -4.40 8.06
N VAL A 29 16.04 -3.92 8.57
CA VAL A 29 16.32 -3.85 10.02
C VAL A 29 15.60 -2.68 10.70
N VAL A 30 15.42 -1.54 10.04
CA VAL A 30 14.69 -0.39 10.62
C VAL A 30 13.17 -0.59 10.58
N ALA A 31 12.62 -1.25 9.56
CA ALA A 31 11.21 -1.59 9.46
C ALA A 31 10.78 -2.64 10.51
N SER A 32 11.68 -3.57 10.86
CA SER A 32 11.45 -4.57 11.93
C SER A 32 11.64 -4.00 13.34
N LEU A 33 12.30 -2.85 13.50
CA LEU A 33 12.45 -2.13 14.77
C LEU A 33 11.32 -1.11 15.03
N GLY A 34 10.34 -1.01 14.12
CA GLY A 34 9.13 -0.20 14.26
C GLY A 34 8.02 -0.83 15.10
N LEU A 35 8.33 -1.80 15.96
CA LEU A 35 7.47 -2.17 17.10
C LEU A 35 7.44 -0.96 18.06
N GLY A 36 6.59 0.00 17.73
CA GLY A 36 6.29 1.13 18.59
C GLY A 36 5.78 0.62 19.94
N THR A 37 6.64 0.65 20.95
CA THR A 37 6.23 0.67 22.34
C THR A 37 5.40 1.93 22.55
N PHE A 38 4.08 1.77 22.67
CA PHE A 38 3.18 2.88 23.00
C PHE A 38 2.86 2.88 24.50
N PRO A 39 2.80 4.07 25.15
CA PRO A 39 2.49 4.18 26.56
C PRO A 39 1.01 3.84 26.85
N PRO A 40 0.67 3.36 28.07
CA PRO A 40 -0.70 3.11 28.46
C PRO A 40 -1.48 4.42 28.54
N SER A 41 -2.68 4.41 27.97
CA SER A 41 -3.63 5.51 27.90
C SER A 41 -3.97 6.10 29.28
N SER A 42 -3.78 7.41 29.40
CA SER A 42 -4.22 8.20 30.55
C SER A 42 -5.75 8.34 30.59
N VAL A 43 -6.31 8.01 31.74
CA VAL A 43 -7.72 8.08 32.10
C VAL A 43 -8.22 9.52 32.04
N PHE A 44 -9.13 9.83 31.11
CA PHE A 44 -9.95 11.03 31.18
C PHE A 44 -11.24 10.73 31.96
N LYS A 45 -11.37 11.35 33.13
CA LYS A 45 -12.67 11.54 33.79
C LYS A 45 -13.39 12.65 33.06
N ASN A 46 -14.56 12.37 32.48
CA ASN A 46 -15.51 13.42 32.13
C ASN A 46 -16.89 13.14 32.70
N THR A 47 -17.45 14.21 33.24
CA THR A 47 -18.63 14.32 34.07
C THR A 47 -19.92 13.95 33.33
N SER A 48 -20.84 13.38 34.10
CA SER A 48 -22.15 12.88 33.68
C SER A 48 -23.00 13.90 32.93
N SER A 49 -23.62 13.46 31.85
CA SER A 49 -24.89 13.98 31.35
C SER A 49 -25.67 12.79 30.81
N ALA A 50 -26.80 12.48 31.45
CA ALA A 50 -27.66 11.35 31.11
C ALA A 50 -28.39 11.63 29.80
N HIS A 51 -28.25 10.76 28.79
CA HIS A 51 -29.20 10.57 27.67
C HIS A 51 -28.95 9.22 26.98
N ALA A 52 -30.05 8.45 26.81
CA ALA A 52 -30.25 7.19 26.07
C ALA A 52 -29.37 5.95 26.45
N PRO A 53 -29.94 4.72 26.44
CA PRO A 53 -29.15 3.51 26.64
C PRO A 53 -28.30 3.27 25.38
N LEU A 54 -27.07 3.80 25.42
CA LEU A 54 -26.02 3.44 24.48
C LEU A 54 -25.73 1.95 24.64
N VAL A 55 -25.87 1.19 23.55
CA VAL A 55 -25.23 -0.12 23.44
C VAL A 55 -23.76 0.08 23.85
N PRO A 56 -23.23 -0.67 24.84
CA PRO A 56 -21.86 -0.48 25.26
C PRO A 56 -20.94 -0.63 24.03
N PRO A 57 -19.97 0.27 23.84
CA PRO A 57 -19.07 0.16 22.70
C PRO A 57 -18.41 -1.22 22.73
N SER A 58 -18.47 -1.93 21.60
CA SER A 58 -17.83 -3.23 21.45
C SER A 58 -16.36 -3.09 21.81
N GLN A 59 -15.91 -3.85 22.81
CA GLN A 59 -14.54 -3.75 23.31
C GLN A 59 -13.55 -4.18 22.21
N VAL A 60 -12.62 -3.31 21.83
CA VAL A 60 -11.49 -3.65 20.95
C VAL A 60 -10.50 -4.52 21.74
N VAL A 61 -10.14 -5.66 21.19
CA VAL A 61 -9.22 -6.65 21.81
C VAL A 61 -7.94 -6.85 21.01
N GLY A 62 -7.85 -6.30 19.80
CA GLY A 62 -6.69 -6.48 18.96
C GLY A 62 -6.86 -5.90 17.57
N ARG A 63 -5.98 -6.31 16.66
CA ARG A 63 -5.94 -5.83 15.28
C ARG A 63 -5.58 -6.96 14.32
N VAL A 64 -6.04 -6.80 13.09
CA VAL A 64 -5.64 -7.64 11.97
C VAL A 64 -5.07 -6.78 10.86
N PHE A 65 -3.98 -7.23 10.26
CA PHE A 65 -3.16 -6.52 9.29
C PHE A 65 -3.01 -7.35 8.02
N PHE A 66 -3.11 -6.72 6.85
CA PHE A 66 -2.79 -7.36 5.57
C PHE A 66 -1.39 -6.94 5.11
N SER A 67 -0.57 -7.93 4.75
CA SER A 67 0.79 -7.72 4.22
C SER A 67 1.01 -8.46 2.91
N SER A 68 2.09 -8.14 2.23
CA SER A 68 2.46 -8.73 0.94
C SER A 68 3.73 -9.57 1.05
N SER A 69 3.73 -10.79 0.50
CA SER A 69 4.89 -11.69 0.46
C SER A 69 5.92 -11.36 -0.63
N VAL A 70 5.60 -10.40 -1.52
CA VAL A 70 6.31 -9.90 -2.72
C VAL A 70 5.68 -10.41 -4.02
N GLN A 71 5.30 -9.48 -4.89
CA GLN A 71 4.86 -9.77 -6.25
C GLN A 71 6.07 -9.88 -7.20
N ILE A 72 6.35 -11.09 -7.69
CA ILE A 72 7.48 -11.36 -8.59
C ILE A 72 7.11 -11.13 -10.06
N ASN A 73 5.84 -11.33 -10.43
CA ASN A 73 5.35 -11.20 -11.80
C ASN A 73 4.40 -10.00 -11.93
N GLU A 74 4.77 -9.03 -12.77
CA GLU A 74 3.99 -7.82 -13.02
C GLU A 74 2.67 -8.08 -13.76
N ASN A 75 2.44 -9.31 -14.24
CA ASN A 75 1.23 -9.70 -14.95
C ASN A 75 0.18 -10.40 -14.07
N THR A 76 0.45 -10.64 -12.78
CA THR A 76 -0.49 -11.26 -11.85
C THR A 76 -0.54 -10.52 -10.53
N SER A 77 -1.65 -10.50 -9.80
CA SER A 77 -1.71 -9.88 -8.46
C SER A 77 -1.18 -10.79 -7.33
N GLN A 78 -0.46 -11.87 -7.67
CA GLN A 78 0.00 -12.86 -6.70
C GLN A 78 1.09 -12.26 -5.82
N GLY A 79 0.98 -12.48 -4.51
CA GLY A 79 1.92 -11.93 -3.53
C GLY A 79 1.64 -10.49 -3.10
N ILE A 80 0.51 -9.92 -3.51
CA ILE A 80 -0.01 -8.63 -3.04
C ILE A 80 -1.09 -8.89 -1.99
N ALA A 81 -0.97 -8.31 -0.80
CA ALA A 81 -1.96 -8.41 0.28
C ALA A 81 -2.43 -9.87 0.53
N ASP A 82 -1.50 -10.81 0.44
CA ASP A 82 -1.72 -12.26 0.48
C ASP A 82 -1.44 -12.86 1.85
N GLN A 83 -0.94 -12.05 2.79
CA GLN A 83 -0.60 -12.46 4.14
C GLN A 83 -1.44 -11.73 5.17
N VAL A 84 -1.64 -12.36 6.33
CA VAL A 84 -2.38 -11.78 7.45
C VAL A 84 -1.60 -11.94 8.74
N GLU A 85 -1.48 -10.85 9.49
CA GLU A 85 -1.04 -10.86 10.89
C GLU A 85 -2.23 -10.51 11.79
N LEU A 86 -2.42 -11.30 12.85
CA LEU A 86 -3.50 -11.16 13.82
C LEU A 86 -2.91 -11.13 15.23
N ASP A 87 -3.05 -9.97 15.87
CA ASP A 87 -2.59 -9.73 17.22
C ASP A 87 -3.79 -9.43 18.12
N LEU A 88 -4.02 -10.31 19.09
CA LEU A 88 -5.09 -10.17 20.08
C LEU A 88 -4.53 -10.19 21.51
N SER A 89 -5.19 -9.44 22.38
CA SER A 89 -4.82 -9.31 23.79
C SER A 89 -6.04 -9.51 24.68
N ASN A 90 -5.79 -9.92 25.93
CA ASN A 90 -6.82 -10.20 26.94
C ASN A 90 -7.81 -11.30 26.49
N ILE A 91 -7.29 -12.30 25.77
CA ILE A 91 -8.07 -13.43 25.27
C ILE A 91 -8.13 -14.52 26.33
N ARG A 92 -9.33 -15.04 26.59
CA ARG A 92 -9.49 -16.18 27.52
C ARG A 92 -9.13 -17.47 26.80
N ASP A 93 -8.69 -18.48 27.54
CA ASP A 93 -8.52 -19.81 26.96
C ASP A 93 -9.87 -20.34 26.45
N PRO A 94 -9.89 -21.06 25.30
CA PRO A 94 -11.11 -21.68 24.80
C PRO A 94 -11.63 -22.73 25.81
N ALA A 95 -12.93 -23.03 25.75
CA ALA A 95 -13.50 -24.05 26.62
C ALA A 95 -12.81 -25.43 26.41
N ALA A 96 -12.88 -26.29 27.43
CA ALA A 96 -12.25 -27.61 27.36
C ALA A 96 -12.74 -28.39 26.13
N GLY A 97 -11.79 -28.86 25.30
CA GLY A 97 -12.07 -29.56 24.04
C GLY A 97 -12.37 -28.65 22.85
N LYS A 98 -12.34 -27.31 23.03
CA LYS A 98 -12.54 -26.31 21.98
C LYS A 98 -11.24 -25.60 21.61
N SER A 99 -11.26 -24.96 20.45
CA SER A 99 -10.20 -24.12 19.90
C SER A 99 -10.78 -22.90 19.21
N TYR A 100 -10.00 -21.82 19.13
CA TYR A 100 -10.35 -20.68 18.28
C TYR A 100 -9.89 -20.93 16.84
N TYR A 101 -10.75 -20.59 15.88
CA TYR A 101 -10.45 -20.63 14.44
C TYR A 101 -10.71 -19.27 13.81
N ALA A 102 -9.77 -18.79 13.01
CA ALA A 102 -9.89 -17.52 12.30
C ALA A 102 -10.26 -17.72 10.83
N TRP A 103 -11.16 -16.87 10.35
CA TRP A 103 -11.71 -16.91 9.00
C TRP A 103 -11.66 -15.51 8.40
N LEU A 104 -11.29 -15.41 7.12
CA LEU A 104 -11.65 -14.26 6.32
C LEU A 104 -12.96 -14.53 5.60
N LEU A 105 -13.85 -13.55 5.61
CA LEU A 105 -15.13 -13.62 4.92
C LEU A 105 -15.11 -12.71 3.69
N ASN A 106 -15.74 -13.20 2.63
CA ASN A 106 -15.92 -12.47 1.38
C ASN A 106 -16.93 -11.32 1.50
N ASP A 107 -16.92 -10.48 0.46
CA ASP A 107 -17.82 -9.33 0.31
C ASP A 107 -19.30 -9.72 0.24
N ASP A 108 -19.59 -10.89 -0.33
CA ASP A 108 -20.96 -11.39 -0.46
C ASP A 108 -21.36 -12.22 0.77
N PRO A 109 -22.25 -11.70 1.65
CA PRO A 109 -22.70 -12.44 2.82
C PRO A 109 -23.61 -13.64 2.50
N VAL A 110 -24.11 -13.76 1.25
CA VAL A 110 -25.04 -14.81 0.81
C VAL A 110 -24.30 -16.01 0.25
N GLU A 111 -23.20 -15.80 -0.48
CA GLU A 111 -22.42 -16.89 -1.11
C GLU A 111 -21.29 -17.45 -0.24
N GLY A 112 -21.06 -16.88 0.95
CA GLY A 112 -20.44 -17.56 2.09
C GLY A 112 -19.10 -18.25 1.86
N LYS A 113 -18.25 -17.75 0.95
CA LYS A 113 -16.89 -18.27 0.81
C LYS A 113 -16.02 -17.72 1.94
N ALA A 114 -15.94 -18.50 3.02
CA ALA A 114 -15.01 -18.27 4.10
C ALA A 114 -13.66 -18.93 3.79
N LEU A 115 -12.57 -18.20 3.99
CA LEU A 115 -11.22 -18.74 3.95
C LEU A 115 -10.77 -19.03 5.38
N LEU A 116 -10.51 -20.31 5.70
CA LEU A 116 -9.88 -20.67 6.96
C LEU A 116 -8.42 -20.17 6.96
N LEU A 117 -8.10 -19.30 7.92
CA LEU A 117 -6.72 -18.90 8.17
C LEU A 117 -5.99 -19.96 9.01
N GLY A 118 -6.68 -20.48 10.03
CA GLY A 118 -6.16 -21.56 10.87
C GLY A 118 -6.66 -21.51 12.32
N GLN A 119 -6.12 -22.42 13.13
CA GLN A 119 -6.33 -22.46 14.57
C GLN A 119 -5.47 -21.40 15.25
N LEU A 120 -6.07 -20.61 16.15
CA LEU A 120 -5.36 -19.56 16.88
C LEU A 120 -4.76 -20.10 18.18
N PRO A 121 -3.43 -19.98 18.38
CA PRO A 121 -2.80 -20.31 19.64
C PRO A 121 -3.04 -19.20 20.66
N VAL A 122 -3.61 -19.53 21.83
CA VAL A 122 -3.70 -18.62 22.96
C VAL A 122 -2.55 -18.93 23.93
N SER A 123 -1.74 -17.92 24.23
CA SER A 123 -0.65 -18.04 25.20
C SER A 123 -0.65 -16.81 26.12
N ASN A 124 -0.82 -17.03 27.43
CA ASN A 124 -0.86 -15.95 28.43
C ASN A 124 -1.85 -14.81 28.08
N GLY A 125 -3.00 -15.19 27.55
CA GLY A 125 -4.05 -14.26 27.11
C GLY A 125 -3.70 -13.42 25.87
N GLN A 126 -2.68 -13.81 25.11
CA GLN A 126 -2.29 -13.21 23.84
C GLN A 126 -2.46 -14.22 22.71
N VAL A 127 -2.79 -13.69 21.53
CA VAL A 127 -2.72 -14.40 20.26
C VAL A 127 -1.79 -13.60 19.36
N HIS A 128 -0.75 -14.26 18.86
CA HIS A 128 0.08 -13.77 17.76
C HIS A 128 0.01 -14.82 16.66
N PHE A 129 -0.64 -14.49 15.56
CA PHE A 129 -0.91 -15.43 14.50
C PHE A 129 -0.55 -14.83 13.14
N HIS A 130 0.17 -15.61 12.33
CA HIS A 130 0.59 -15.21 10.99
C HIS A 130 0.11 -16.26 9.98
N TYR A 131 -0.68 -15.80 9.01
CA TYR A 131 -1.04 -16.54 7.82
C TYR A 131 -0.11 -16.14 6.67
N ALA A 132 0.67 -17.10 6.19
CA ALA A 132 1.72 -16.85 5.19
C ALA A 132 1.20 -16.74 3.74
N GLY A 133 -0.10 -16.89 3.51
CA GLY A 133 -0.71 -16.99 2.18
C GLY A 133 -1.13 -18.42 1.82
N ASP A 134 -2.03 -18.53 0.85
CA ASP A 134 -2.36 -19.81 0.22
C ASP A 134 -1.31 -20.19 -0.84
N GLN A 135 -1.45 -21.38 -1.42
CA GLN A 135 -0.52 -21.84 -2.47
C GLN A 135 -0.52 -20.97 -3.73
N LEU A 136 -1.58 -20.18 -3.95
CA LEU A 136 -1.71 -19.30 -5.11
C LEU A 136 -1.28 -17.86 -4.79
N HIS A 137 -0.88 -17.57 -3.55
CA HIS A 137 -0.65 -16.23 -3.03
C HIS A 137 -1.77 -15.27 -3.41
N THR A 138 -3.01 -15.70 -3.18
CA THR A 138 -4.24 -14.95 -3.51
C THR A 138 -4.21 -13.59 -2.83
N ASN A 139 -4.57 -12.54 -3.57
CA ASN A 139 -4.76 -11.22 -3.00
C ASN A 139 -6.01 -11.20 -2.10
N LEU A 140 -5.81 -11.33 -0.80
CA LEU A 140 -6.88 -11.51 0.17
C LEU A 140 -7.70 -10.23 0.34
N LEU A 141 -7.06 -9.06 0.26
CA LEU A 141 -7.74 -7.77 0.36
C LEU A 141 -8.68 -7.51 -0.83
N ALA A 142 -8.38 -8.07 -2.00
CA ALA A 142 -9.24 -7.98 -3.19
C ALA A 142 -10.55 -8.78 -3.06
N VAL A 143 -10.56 -9.84 -2.24
CA VAL A 143 -11.66 -10.82 -2.22
C VAL A 143 -12.34 -10.98 -0.86
N THR A 144 -11.83 -10.30 0.18
CA THR A 144 -12.35 -10.36 1.55
C THR A 144 -12.52 -8.96 2.13
N ASN A 145 -13.40 -8.84 3.12
CA ASN A 145 -13.68 -7.58 3.83
C ASN A 145 -13.76 -7.71 5.35
N ARG A 146 -13.79 -8.94 5.88
CA ARG A 146 -14.11 -9.22 7.28
C ARG A 146 -13.25 -10.34 7.84
N LEU A 147 -12.97 -10.24 9.13
CA LEU A 147 -12.43 -11.30 9.96
C LEU A 147 -13.54 -11.82 10.89
N LEU A 148 -13.64 -13.14 11.02
CA LEU A 148 -14.44 -13.79 12.05
C LEU A 148 -13.57 -14.78 12.84
N VAL A 149 -13.71 -14.78 14.16
CA VAL A 149 -13.12 -15.79 15.04
C VAL A 149 -14.23 -16.56 15.76
N THR A 150 -14.23 -17.87 15.56
CA THR A 150 -15.18 -18.82 16.16
C THR A 150 -14.49 -19.70 17.21
N GLU A 151 -15.26 -20.20 18.18
CA GLU A 151 -14.82 -21.22 19.15
C GLU A 151 -15.49 -22.56 18.83
N GLU A 152 -14.74 -23.51 18.30
CA GLU A 152 -15.26 -24.77 17.74
C GLU A 152 -14.51 -25.99 18.27
N ASP A 153 -15.02 -27.21 18.01
CA ASP A 153 -14.39 -28.44 18.49
C ASP A 153 -12.97 -28.62 17.97
N ALA A 154 -12.02 -28.86 18.88
CA ALA A 154 -10.61 -29.00 18.55
C ALA A 154 -10.25 -30.33 17.86
N GLY A 155 -11.16 -31.31 17.87
CA GLY A 155 -10.90 -32.67 17.39
C GLY A 155 -10.77 -32.80 15.87
N THR A 156 -11.28 -31.86 15.09
CA THR A 156 -11.14 -31.80 13.63
C THR A 156 -11.22 -30.36 13.18
N ALA A 157 -10.30 -29.92 12.32
CA ALA A 157 -10.32 -28.57 11.78
C ALA A 157 -11.64 -28.33 11.01
N PRO A 158 -12.41 -27.30 11.35
CA PRO A 158 -13.64 -26.97 10.64
C PRO A 158 -13.32 -26.57 9.19
N THR A 159 -14.23 -26.89 8.26
CA THR A 159 -14.12 -26.49 6.84
C THR A 159 -14.95 -25.26 6.51
N THR A 160 -15.86 -24.86 7.39
CA THR A 160 -16.66 -23.64 7.32
C THR A 160 -16.84 -23.09 8.73
N PRO A 161 -16.95 -21.76 8.91
CA PRO A 161 -17.23 -21.20 10.23
C PRO A 161 -18.59 -21.71 10.73
N SER A 162 -18.67 -22.00 12.03
CA SER A 162 -19.93 -22.37 12.69
C SER A 162 -21.05 -21.39 12.37
N LEU A 163 -22.22 -21.90 11.98
CA LEU A 163 -23.44 -21.12 11.79
C LEU A 163 -24.12 -20.74 13.12
N ASP A 164 -23.74 -21.41 14.21
CA ASP A 164 -24.19 -21.04 15.55
C ASP A 164 -23.44 -19.79 16.01
N THR A 165 -24.09 -18.63 15.86
CA THR A 165 -23.57 -17.32 16.29
C THR A 165 -23.18 -17.26 17.77
N SER A 166 -23.68 -18.19 18.61
CA SER A 166 -23.24 -18.30 20.01
C SER A 166 -21.79 -18.73 20.17
N THR A 167 -21.19 -19.30 19.11
CA THR A 167 -19.77 -19.69 19.04
C THR A 167 -18.88 -18.57 18.52
N TRP A 168 -19.45 -17.47 18.03
CA TRP A 168 -18.68 -16.34 17.51
C TRP A 168 -18.14 -15.52 18.68
N ARG A 169 -16.86 -15.15 18.60
CA ARG A 169 -16.15 -14.51 19.71
C ARG A 169 -15.65 -13.12 19.34
N PHE A 170 -15.05 -13.01 18.18
CA PHE A 170 -14.43 -11.77 17.72
C PHE A 170 -14.73 -11.52 16.25
N MET A 171 -14.87 -10.25 15.88
CA MET A 171 -15.03 -9.82 14.50
C MET A 171 -14.25 -8.55 14.20
N ALA A 172 -13.90 -8.38 12.94
CA ALA A 172 -13.41 -7.12 12.39
C ALA A 172 -13.96 -6.94 10.97
N GLU A 173 -14.17 -5.70 10.54
CA GLU A 173 -14.69 -5.38 9.20
C GLU A 173 -14.09 -4.07 8.72
N PHE A 174 -13.77 -4.00 7.43
CA PHE A 174 -13.48 -2.71 6.79
C PHE A 174 -14.78 -1.91 6.59
N PRO A 175 -14.84 -0.65 7.05
CA PRO A 175 -15.97 0.23 6.78
C PRO A 175 -16.34 0.30 5.30
N GLN A 176 -17.56 -0.13 4.99
CA GLN A 176 -18.09 -0.14 3.62
C GLN A 176 -19.05 1.00 3.32
N LYS A 177 -19.38 1.84 4.32
CA LYS A 177 -20.27 2.99 4.11
C LYS A 177 -19.53 4.06 3.28
N PRO A 178 -20.06 4.44 2.10
CA PRO A 178 -19.46 5.51 1.31
C PRO A 178 -19.45 6.85 2.04
N ASN A 179 -18.50 7.72 1.69
CA ASN A 179 -18.56 9.12 2.09
C ASN A 179 -19.78 9.78 1.43
N PRO A 180 -20.76 10.31 2.19
CA PRO A 180 -21.93 10.96 1.60
C PRO A 180 -21.60 12.24 0.80
N GLN A 181 -20.42 12.82 0.99
CA GLN A 181 -19.94 13.97 0.20
C GLN A 181 -19.29 13.58 -1.13
N ASP A 182 -18.89 12.32 -1.28
CA ASP A 182 -18.47 11.79 -2.58
C ASP A 182 -19.74 11.44 -3.37
N THR A 183 -20.20 12.40 -4.18
CA THR A 183 -21.39 12.26 -5.02
C THR A 183 -21.09 11.69 -6.41
N VAL A 184 -19.82 11.41 -6.72
CA VAL A 184 -19.39 10.98 -8.07
C VAL A 184 -19.07 9.49 -8.06
N HIS A 185 -18.21 9.06 -7.15
CA HIS A 185 -17.69 7.70 -7.14
C HIS A 185 -18.30 6.84 -6.02
N HIS A 186 -18.83 7.47 -4.98
CA HIS A 186 -19.38 6.81 -3.80
C HIS A 186 -18.43 5.78 -3.19
N PHE A 187 -17.14 6.13 -3.07
CA PHE A 187 -16.14 5.26 -2.49
C PHE A 187 -16.28 5.16 -0.97
N SER A 188 -16.04 3.94 -0.48
CA SER A 188 -15.92 3.61 0.95
C SER A 188 -14.44 3.55 1.36
N LEU A 189 -14.17 3.41 2.66
CA LEU A 189 -12.79 3.19 3.12
C LEU A 189 -12.17 1.95 2.45
N LEU A 190 -12.93 0.85 2.34
CA LEU A 190 -12.47 -0.36 1.65
C LEU A 190 -12.20 -0.11 0.15
N SER A 191 -13.00 0.72 -0.51
CA SER A 191 -12.77 1.09 -1.91
C SER A 191 -11.41 1.77 -2.08
N HIS A 192 -11.13 2.80 -1.26
CA HIS A 192 -9.84 3.49 -1.32
C HIS A 192 -8.66 2.56 -0.99
N LEU A 193 -8.79 1.71 0.03
CA LEU A 193 -7.76 0.71 0.38
C LEU A 193 -7.49 -0.25 -0.78
N ARG A 194 -8.53 -0.74 -1.44
CA ARG A 194 -8.38 -1.63 -2.60
C ARG A 194 -7.74 -0.93 -3.77
N HIS A 195 -8.08 0.32 -4.06
CA HIS A 195 -7.45 1.03 -5.17
C HIS A 195 -5.96 1.32 -4.90
N LEU A 196 -5.62 1.62 -3.65
CA LEU A 196 -4.22 1.79 -3.25
C LEU A 196 -3.43 0.48 -3.32
N LEU A 197 -3.99 -0.63 -2.83
CA LEU A 197 -3.22 -1.85 -2.56
C LEU A 197 -3.54 -3.05 -3.46
N ALA A 198 -4.80 -3.26 -3.82
CA ALA A 198 -5.26 -4.56 -4.30
C ALA A 198 -5.72 -4.58 -5.77
N SER A 199 -6.58 -3.64 -6.15
CA SER A 199 -7.14 -3.52 -7.50
C SER A 199 -7.67 -2.11 -7.70
N ASP A 200 -6.94 -1.32 -8.47
CA ASP A 200 -7.43 -0.04 -8.97
C ASP A 200 -8.19 -0.22 -10.30
N PRO A 201 -9.42 0.30 -10.45
CA PRO A 201 -10.21 0.12 -11.68
C PRO A 201 -9.54 0.69 -12.93
N SER A 202 -8.82 1.81 -12.81
CA SER A 202 -8.15 2.42 -13.96
C SER A 202 -6.97 1.55 -14.41
N LEU A 203 -6.16 1.05 -13.46
CA LEU A 203 -5.07 0.13 -13.77
C LEU A 203 -5.55 -1.22 -14.30
N GLN A 204 -6.65 -1.75 -13.73
CA GLN A 204 -7.24 -3.01 -14.17
C GLN A 204 -7.66 -2.93 -15.64
N SER A 205 -8.26 -1.81 -16.07
CA SER A 205 -8.64 -1.58 -17.48
C SER A 205 -7.44 -1.57 -18.44
N LEU A 206 -6.24 -1.28 -17.92
CA LEU A 206 -4.97 -1.28 -18.65
C LEU A 206 -4.21 -2.61 -18.56
N GLY A 207 -4.80 -3.62 -17.91
CA GLY A 207 -4.14 -4.91 -17.68
C GLY A 207 -2.94 -4.81 -16.73
N MET A 208 -2.99 -3.85 -15.80
CA MET A 208 -2.01 -3.65 -14.73
C MET A 208 -2.59 -4.14 -13.40
N PRO A 209 -2.33 -5.40 -12.99
CA PRO A 209 -2.89 -5.95 -11.77
C PRO A 209 -2.30 -5.30 -10.50
N GLY A 210 -3.07 -5.30 -9.41
CA GLY A 210 -2.68 -4.67 -8.14
C GLY A 210 -3.30 -3.28 -7.96
N GLY A 211 -2.94 -2.63 -6.85
CA GLY A 211 -3.26 -1.22 -6.59
C GLY A 211 -2.15 -0.28 -7.04
N LEU A 212 -2.38 1.02 -6.88
CA LEU A 212 -1.47 2.10 -7.28
C LEU A 212 -0.08 2.01 -6.61
N ASP A 213 -0.04 1.55 -5.36
CA ASP A 213 1.16 1.52 -4.52
C ASP A 213 2.33 0.73 -5.14
N ILE A 214 2.07 -0.50 -5.57
CA ILE A 214 3.12 -1.36 -6.13
C ILE A 214 3.68 -0.82 -7.46
N TRP A 215 2.84 -0.13 -8.24
CA TRP A 215 3.26 0.47 -9.50
C TRP A 215 4.06 1.74 -9.29
N LEU A 216 3.70 2.59 -8.32
CA LEU A 216 4.55 3.71 -7.90
C LEU A 216 5.93 3.19 -7.46
N PHE A 217 5.97 2.16 -6.62
CA PHE A 217 7.22 1.55 -6.14
C PHE A 217 8.13 1.10 -7.29
N ARG A 218 7.60 0.30 -8.21
CA ARG A 218 8.37 -0.24 -9.36
C ARG A 218 8.83 0.84 -10.31
N ASN A 219 7.95 1.77 -10.66
CA ASN A 219 8.26 2.78 -11.65
C ASN A 219 9.29 3.78 -11.10
N ALA A 220 9.17 4.20 -9.83
CA ALA A 220 10.18 5.03 -9.18
C ALA A 220 11.55 4.31 -9.06
N GLN A 221 11.55 3.00 -8.80
CA GLN A 221 12.78 2.20 -8.82
C GLN A 221 13.45 2.23 -10.20
N LYS A 222 12.68 2.17 -11.29
CA LYS A 222 13.21 2.29 -12.66
C LYS A 222 13.79 3.67 -12.95
N ILE A 223 13.17 4.74 -12.46
CA ILE A 223 13.74 6.09 -12.57
C ILE A 223 15.12 6.16 -11.91
N LEU A 224 15.27 5.62 -10.69
CA LEU A 224 16.58 5.55 -10.02
C LEU A 224 17.59 4.70 -10.79
N GLU A 225 17.20 3.51 -11.25
CA GLU A 225 18.05 2.60 -12.03
C GLU A 225 18.62 3.27 -13.28
N TRP A 226 17.76 3.92 -14.07
CA TRP A 226 18.17 4.57 -15.31
C TRP A 226 18.92 5.89 -15.06
N SER A 227 18.59 6.62 -14.01
CA SER A 227 19.35 7.82 -13.64
C SER A 227 20.80 7.45 -13.30
N GLY A 228 20.99 6.41 -12.47
CA GLY A 228 22.31 5.89 -12.12
C GLY A 228 23.07 5.38 -13.35
N SER A 229 22.38 4.65 -14.24
CA SER A 229 22.98 4.12 -15.47
C SER A 229 23.45 5.24 -16.40
N ALA A 230 22.61 6.27 -16.65
CA ALA A 230 22.97 7.42 -17.47
C ALA A 230 24.21 8.15 -16.92
N ARG A 231 24.28 8.30 -15.59
CA ARG A 231 25.42 8.93 -14.93
C ARG A 231 26.70 8.11 -15.06
N ASP A 232 26.61 6.78 -14.93
CA ASP A 232 27.78 5.90 -15.05
C ASP A 232 28.30 5.79 -16.50
N ASP A 233 27.41 5.84 -17.50
CA ASP A 233 27.74 5.85 -18.93
C ASP A 233 28.55 7.10 -19.34
N TRP A 234 28.49 8.19 -18.56
CA TRP A 234 29.34 9.35 -18.78
C TRP A 234 30.83 9.01 -18.63
N ALA A 235 31.19 8.12 -17.70
CA ALA A 235 32.58 7.74 -17.48
C ALA A 235 33.18 6.96 -18.66
N SER A 236 32.36 6.16 -19.36
CA SER A 236 32.73 5.46 -20.59
C SER A 236 32.49 6.27 -21.86
N GLN A 237 31.98 7.50 -21.73
CA GLN A 237 31.59 8.38 -22.84
C GLN A 237 30.59 7.72 -23.80
N SER A 238 29.68 6.91 -23.26
CA SER A 238 28.67 6.17 -24.02
C SER A 238 27.41 7.02 -24.21
N THR A 239 27.52 8.10 -25.00
CA THR A 239 26.45 9.11 -25.16
C THR A 239 25.15 8.54 -25.73
N ASP A 240 25.23 7.50 -26.55
CA ASP A 240 24.06 6.80 -27.08
C ASP A 240 23.30 6.04 -25.99
N LEU A 241 24.00 5.45 -25.02
CA LEU A 241 23.38 4.80 -23.87
C LEU A 241 22.77 5.85 -22.93
N MET A 242 23.50 6.94 -22.65
CA MET A 242 22.99 8.06 -21.85
C MET A 242 21.64 8.55 -22.39
N HIS A 243 21.57 8.88 -23.68
CA HIS A 243 20.31 9.31 -24.32
C HIS A 243 19.18 8.29 -24.17
N ARG A 244 19.46 6.99 -24.37
CA ARG A 244 18.43 5.95 -24.19
C ARG A 244 17.93 5.88 -22.76
N HIS A 245 18.79 6.05 -21.76
CA HIS A 245 18.36 6.06 -20.36
C HIS A 245 17.54 7.32 -20.02
N ILE A 246 17.95 8.49 -20.51
CA ILE A 246 17.21 9.74 -20.32
C ILE A 246 15.82 9.67 -20.97
N LEU A 247 15.71 9.13 -22.19
CA LEU A 247 14.41 8.91 -22.84
C LEU A 247 13.50 7.99 -22.03
N ARG A 248 14.03 6.88 -21.49
CA ARG A 248 13.23 5.97 -20.64
C ARG A 248 12.73 6.63 -19.37
N ILE A 249 13.52 7.53 -18.78
CA ILE A 249 13.11 8.31 -17.61
C ILE A 249 11.90 9.17 -17.98
N LEU A 250 11.95 9.91 -19.09
CA LEU A 250 10.84 10.75 -19.56
C LEU A 250 9.62 9.91 -19.97
N ASP A 251 9.80 8.75 -20.62
CA ASP A 251 8.69 7.86 -20.98
C ASP A 251 7.85 7.44 -19.76
N TYR A 252 8.46 7.25 -18.58
CA TYR A 252 7.77 6.87 -17.35
C TYR A 252 7.33 8.07 -16.50
N LEU A 253 8.09 9.17 -16.49
CA LEU A 253 7.68 10.39 -15.79
C LEU A 253 6.45 11.02 -16.44
N ASP A 254 6.45 11.10 -17.76
CA ASP A 254 5.45 11.85 -18.54
C ASP A 254 4.32 10.96 -19.03
N GLY A 255 4.62 9.67 -19.19
CA GLY A 255 3.72 8.72 -19.83
C GLY A 255 3.53 9.01 -21.32
N LEU A 256 2.91 8.06 -22.02
CA LEU A 256 2.78 8.10 -23.48
C LEU A 256 2.00 9.31 -24.00
N SER A 257 1.10 9.88 -23.19
CA SER A 257 0.26 11.02 -23.59
C SER A 257 1.01 12.35 -23.58
N TYR A 258 2.05 12.50 -22.77
CA TYR A 258 2.72 13.80 -22.56
C TYR A 258 4.20 13.81 -22.96
N VAL A 259 4.87 12.66 -23.03
CA VAL A 259 6.32 12.58 -23.28
C VAL A 259 6.77 13.29 -24.56
N GLN A 260 5.97 13.27 -25.63
CA GLN A 260 6.31 13.89 -26.90
C GLN A 260 6.38 15.43 -26.86
N ASN A 261 5.90 16.06 -25.79
CA ASN A 261 6.10 17.50 -25.56
C ASN A 261 7.52 17.84 -25.13
N ASP A 262 8.24 16.86 -24.58
CA ASP A 262 9.47 17.05 -23.81
C ASP A 262 10.70 16.38 -24.43
N VAL A 263 10.51 15.58 -25.48
CA VAL A 263 11.57 14.91 -26.24
C VAL A 263 11.67 15.44 -27.67
N PRO A 264 12.81 15.26 -28.36
CA PRO A 264 12.91 15.57 -29.78
C PRO A 264 11.82 14.88 -30.60
N VAL A 265 11.35 15.53 -31.66
CA VAL A 265 10.35 14.97 -32.58
C VAL A 265 10.80 13.60 -33.09
N ASP A 266 9.86 12.67 -33.17
CA ASP A 266 10.06 11.27 -33.59
C ASP A 266 10.94 10.43 -32.64
N SER A 267 11.15 10.88 -31.40
CA SER A 267 11.82 10.06 -30.39
C SER A 267 11.03 8.77 -30.11
N PRO A 268 11.69 7.59 -30.10
CA PRO A 268 11.03 6.33 -29.85
C PRO A 268 10.68 6.18 -28.36
N VAL A 269 9.61 5.42 -28.09
CA VAL A 269 9.32 4.90 -26.74
C VAL A 269 10.24 3.71 -26.48
N LEU A 270 10.98 3.75 -25.37
CA LEU A 270 12.04 2.78 -25.04
C LEU A 270 11.72 1.91 -23.81
N VAL A 271 10.49 2.01 -23.31
CA VAL A 271 9.98 1.30 -22.14
C VAL A 271 8.79 0.41 -22.51
N ASN A 272 8.28 -0.36 -21.53
CA ASN A 272 7.04 -1.10 -21.71
C ASN A 272 5.85 -0.13 -21.87
N GLU A 273 5.31 -0.06 -23.08
CA GLU A 273 4.18 0.82 -23.42
C GLU A 273 2.95 0.60 -22.53
N ARG A 274 2.66 -0.64 -22.10
CA ARG A 274 1.52 -0.89 -21.21
C ARG A 274 1.68 -0.11 -19.90
N ILE A 275 2.88 -0.15 -19.32
CA ILE A 275 3.17 0.49 -18.04
C ILE A 275 3.24 2.02 -18.22
N ALA A 276 3.84 2.50 -19.32
CA ALA A 276 3.96 3.93 -19.62
C ALA A 276 2.63 4.62 -19.98
N ARG A 277 1.51 3.88 -20.11
CA ARG A 277 0.17 4.47 -20.26
C ARG A 277 -0.27 5.26 -19.03
N VAL A 278 0.34 5.00 -17.88
CA VAL A 278 0.14 5.78 -16.66
C VAL A 278 1.47 6.43 -16.31
N SER A 279 1.48 7.75 -16.31
CA SER A 279 2.64 8.54 -15.94
C SER A 279 2.90 8.46 -14.43
N LEU A 280 4.13 8.73 -14.00
CA LEU A 280 4.42 8.99 -12.59
C LEU A 280 3.91 10.37 -12.16
N LEU A 281 4.12 11.39 -13.01
CA LEU A 281 3.72 12.78 -12.77
C LEU A 281 2.42 13.13 -13.51
N GLU A 282 1.62 14.01 -12.92
CA GLU A 282 0.39 14.53 -13.51
C GLU A 282 0.64 15.88 -14.16
N PHE A 283 0.25 16.06 -15.43
CA PHE A 283 0.47 17.30 -16.19
C PHE A 283 -0.82 18.05 -16.47
N ASP A 284 -1.96 17.35 -16.56
CA ASP A 284 -3.28 17.95 -16.73
C ASP A 284 -4.30 17.32 -15.80
N VAL A 285 -4.39 17.85 -14.58
CA VAL A 285 -5.32 17.40 -13.52
C VAL A 285 -6.79 17.34 -13.97
N GLN A 286 -7.18 18.07 -15.02
CA GLN A 286 -8.57 18.11 -15.49
C GLN A 286 -8.88 17.07 -16.57
N HIS A 287 -7.91 16.72 -17.41
CA HIS A 287 -8.17 15.90 -18.61
C HIS A 287 -7.27 14.67 -18.76
N GLN A 288 -6.23 14.55 -17.95
CA GLN A 288 -5.35 13.39 -17.99
C GLN A 288 -6.05 12.17 -17.39
N VAL A 289 -6.21 11.13 -18.21
CA VAL A 289 -6.89 9.89 -17.84
C VAL A 289 -6.07 8.68 -18.32
N PRO A 290 -5.64 7.79 -17.42
CA PRO A 290 -5.75 7.90 -15.96
C PRO A 290 -4.83 9.00 -15.39
N PRO A 291 -5.11 9.49 -14.17
CA PRO A 291 -4.19 10.40 -13.50
C PRO A 291 -2.86 9.70 -13.18
N GLY A 292 -1.77 10.47 -13.15
CA GLY A 292 -0.44 10.02 -12.79
C GLY A 292 -0.40 9.47 -11.37
N PHE A 293 0.48 8.50 -11.14
CA PHE A 293 0.48 7.69 -9.90
C PHE A 293 0.53 8.53 -8.62
N VAL A 294 1.39 9.55 -8.58
CA VAL A 294 1.59 10.40 -7.39
C VAL A 294 0.29 11.12 -7.02
N TYR A 295 -0.36 11.76 -7.99
CA TYR A 295 -1.61 12.47 -7.78
C TYR A 295 -2.76 11.51 -7.47
N HIS A 296 -2.84 10.37 -8.18
CA HIS A 296 -3.90 9.40 -7.99
C HIS A 296 -3.87 8.77 -6.58
N ILE A 297 -2.67 8.47 -6.06
CA ILE A 297 -2.50 8.02 -4.67
C ILE A 297 -2.99 9.08 -3.69
N ALA A 298 -2.61 10.35 -3.87
CA ALA A 298 -3.04 11.45 -3.02
C ALA A 298 -4.57 11.59 -2.96
N LEU A 299 -5.27 11.42 -4.09
CA LEU A 299 -6.74 11.40 -4.13
C LEU A 299 -7.34 10.32 -3.21
N HIS A 300 -6.79 9.09 -3.25
CA HIS A 300 -7.29 8.03 -2.39
C HIS A 300 -6.96 8.27 -0.92
N LEU A 301 -5.76 8.78 -0.60
CA LEU A 301 -5.39 9.12 0.78
C LEU A 301 -6.31 10.20 1.36
N HIS A 302 -6.65 11.22 0.57
CA HIS A 302 -7.62 12.24 0.97
C HIS A 302 -9.01 11.63 1.21
N GLY A 303 -9.52 10.84 0.26
CA GLY A 303 -10.81 10.17 0.41
C GLY A 303 -10.87 9.23 1.63
N MET A 304 -9.76 8.58 1.99
CA MET A 304 -9.64 7.81 3.22
C MET A 304 -9.78 8.66 4.49
N VAL A 305 -9.18 9.86 4.52
CA VAL A 305 -9.28 10.77 5.67
C VAL A 305 -10.72 11.18 5.94
N GLU A 306 -11.49 11.36 4.86
CA GLU A 306 -12.90 11.74 4.88
C GLU A 306 -13.86 10.55 5.05
N SER A 307 -13.38 9.33 4.83
CA SER A 307 -14.22 8.13 4.84
C SER A 307 -14.88 7.87 6.21
N PRO A 308 -16.19 7.59 6.26
CA PRO A 308 -16.86 7.12 7.47
C PRO A 308 -16.23 5.83 7.99
N GLY A 309 -15.97 5.79 9.30
CA GLY A 309 -15.41 4.61 9.97
C GLY A 309 -13.90 4.46 9.91
N ALA A 310 -13.16 5.30 9.18
CA ALA A 310 -11.70 5.34 9.27
C ALA A 310 -11.24 5.71 10.68
N THR A 311 -10.30 4.94 11.23
CA THR A 311 -9.76 5.16 12.58
C THR A 311 -8.89 6.41 12.64
N THR A 312 -8.68 6.96 13.84
CA THR A 312 -7.79 8.14 14.02
C THR A 312 -6.38 7.85 13.51
N GLU A 313 -5.91 6.62 13.73
CA GLU A 313 -4.61 6.12 13.33
C GLU A 313 -4.50 6.00 11.80
N GLN A 314 -5.52 5.47 11.13
CA GLN A 314 -5.57 5.42 9.66
C GLN A 314 -5.54 6.82 9.07
N LYS A 315 -6.33 7.76 9.60
CA LYS A 315 -6.35 9.15 9.14
C LYS A 315 -5.00 9.82 9.32
N ARG A 316 -4.39 9.67 10.50
CA ARG A 316 -3.06 10.22 10.79
C ARG A 316 -2.01 9.64 9.84
N LEU A 317 -2.03 8.33 9.60
CA LEU A 317 -1.10 7.67 8.70
C LEU A 317 -1.31 8.13 7.25
N ALA A 318 -2.55 8.24 6.77
CA ALA A 318 -2.86 8.73 5.43
C ALA A 318 -2.33 10.16 5.20
N ILE A 319 -2.51 11.07 6.16
CA ILE A 319 -1.98 12.45 6.11
C ILE A 319 -0.44 12.46 6.06
N GLN A 320 0.22 11.57 6.82
CA GLN A 320 1.67 11.44 6.80
C GLN A 320 2.19 10.92 5.45
N ILE A 321 1.48 9.96 4.86
CA ILE A 321 1.82 9.43 3.54
C ILE A 321 1.62 10.52 2.48
N ASP A 322 0.53 11.27 2.52
CA ASP A 322 0.24 12.36 1.58
C ASP A 322 1.32 13.46 1.61
N THR A 323 1.77 13.82 2.81
CA THR A 323 2.91 14.74 2.99
C THR A 323 4.19 14.19 2.36
N ALA A 324 4.46 12.89 2.49
CA ALA A 324 5.63 12.25 1.90
C ALA A 324 5.51 12.14 0.36
N ILE A 325 4.32 11.81 -0.16
CA ILE A 325 4.02 11.77 -1.60
C ILE A 325 4.25 13.15 -2.24
N SER A 326 3.83 14.23 -1.58
CA SER A 326 4.07 15.60 -2.06
C SER A 326 5.58 15.93 -2.18
N LYS A 327 6.41 15.39 -1.29
CA LYS A 327 7.88 15.56 -1.37
C LYS A 327 8.48 14.72 -2.48
N VAL A 328 8.05 13.47 -2.62
CA VAL A 328 8.43 12.60 -3.74
C VAL A 328 8.07 13.24 -5.07
N GLN A 329 6.89 13.86 -5.17
CA GLN A 329 6.48 14.61 -6.36
C GLN A 329 7.50 15.68 -6.72
N ALA A 330 7.84 16.56 -5.77
CA ALA A 330 8.79 17.64 -6.00
C ALA A 330 10.17 17.12 -6.45
N LEU A 331 10.62 15.99 -5.91
CA LEU A 331 11.88 15.36 -6.31
C LEU A 331 11.79 14.76 -7.72
N LEU A 332 10.71 14.07 -8.05
CA LEU A 332 10.48 13.54 -9.41
C LEU A 332 10.33 14.66 -10.45
N GLU A 333 9.76 15.80 -10.08
CA GLU A 333 9.73 17.01 -10.91
C GLU A 333 11.16 17.55 -11.16
N GLN A 334 12.07 17.50 -10.18
CA GLN A 334 13.48 17.86 -10.44
C GLN A 334 14.15 16.88 -11.40
N VAL A 335 13.94 15.58 -11.22
CA VAL A 335 14.43 14.55 -12.17
C VAL A 335 13.91 14.83 -13.58
N HIS A 336 12.63 15.18 -13.71
CA HIS A 336 12.01 15.57 -14.98
C HIS A 336 12.71 16.76 -15.62
N GLN A 337 12.94 17.84 -14.86
CA GLN A 337 13.61 19.04 -15.36
C GLN A 337 15.03 18.77 -15.84
N ASP A 338 15.78 17.91 -15.13
CA ASP A 338 17.15 17.58 -15.51
C ASP A 338 17.16 16.66 -16.74
N ALA A 339 16.29 15.66 -16.80
CA ALA A 339 16.13 14.78 -17.95
C ALA A 339 15.76 15.55 -19.22
N LYS A 340 14.87 16.54 -19.14
CA LYS A 340 14.51 17.42 -20.27
C LYS A 340 15.67 18.23 -20.81
N LYS A 341 16.54 18.74 -19.93
CA LYS A 341 17.75 19.45 -20.37
C LYS A 341 18.72 18.50 -21.05
N LEU A 342 18.87 17.29 -20.51
CA LEU A 342 19.81 16.29 -21.00
C LEU A 342 19.39 15.70 -22.35
N VAL A 343 18.10 15.43 -22.57
CA VAL A 343 17.60 14.71 -23.76
C VAL A 343 17.81 15.48 -25.07
N VAL A 344 17.94 16.81 -24.99
CA VAL A 344 18.16 17.68 -26.16
C VAL A 344 19.64 18.01 -26.40
N MET A 345 20.55 17.50 -25.56
CA MET A 345 21.98 17.74 -25.74
C MET A 345 22.54 16.93 -26.91
N THR A 346 23.52 17.49 -27.60
CA THR A 346 24.34 16.74 -28.57
C THR A 346 25.33 15.85 -27.85
N ASP A 347 25.87 14.83 -28.54
CA ASP A 347 26.93 13.95 -27.98
C ASP A 347 28.12 14.75 -27.44
N ALA A 348 28.52 15.82 -28.14
CA ALA A 348 29.61 16.69 -27.72
C ALA A 348 29.31 17.49 -26.45
N GLN A 349 28.04 17.85 -26.23
CA GLN A 349 27.57 18.48 -24.99
C GLN A 349 27.48 17.46 -23.86
N LEU A 350 26.96 16.26 -24.13
CA LEU A 350 26.89 15.19 -23.13
C LEU A 350 28.27 14.80 -22.59
N ALA A 351 29.30 14.84 -23.43
CA ALA A 351 30.69 14.57 -23.04
C ALA A 351 31.30 15.63 -22.10
N GLN A 352 30.67 16.79 -21.89
CA GLN A 352 31.25 17.87 -21.09
C GLN A 352 31.18 17.60 -19.59
N PRO A 353 32.16 18.08 -18.80
CA PRO A 353 32.13 17.98 -17.34
C PRO A 353 30.90 18.65 -16.69
N ALA A 354 30.34 19.69 -17.31
CA ALA A 354 29.14 20.34 -16.80
C ALA A 354 27.90 19.42 -16.86
N THR A 355 27.87 18.49 -17.83
CA THR A 355 26.80 17.49 -17.96
C THR A 355 26.88 16.47 -16.83
N LEU A 356 28.10 16.11 -16.39
CA LEU A 356 28.26 15.22 -15.23
C LEU A 356 27.58 15.77 -13.99
N SER A 357 27.69 17.08 -13.72
CA SER A 357 27.01 17.70 -12.58
C SER A 357 25.48 17.58 -12.68
N LEU A 358 24.92 17.77 -13.88
CA LEU A 358 23.49 17.61 -14.12
C LEU A 358 23.02 16.15 -13.96
N LEU A 359 23.84 15.18 -14.40
CA LEU A 359 23.59 13.76 -14.20
C LEU A 359 23.66 13.37 -12.72
N ASP A 360 24.64 13.91 -11.98
CA ASP A 360 24.76 13.69 -10.53
C ASP A 360 23.55 14.28 -9.77
N ASP A 361 23.05 15.45 -10.17
CA ASP A 361 21.83 16.06 -9.60
C ASP A 361 20.58 15.21 -9.89
N MET A 362 20.41 14.74 -11.13
CA MET A 362 19.31 13.86 -11.52
C MET A 362 19.33 12.54 -10.72
N VAL A 363 20.51 11.92 -10.57
CA VAL A 363 20.68 10.71 -9.73
C VAL A 363 20.31 10.99 -8.28
N LYS A 364 20.78 12.11 -7.74
CA LYS A 364 20.50 12.47 -6.35
C LYS A 364 19.00 12.61 -6.10
N HIS A 365 18.29 13.37 -6.93
CA HIS A 365 16.85 13.54 -6.77
C HIS A 365 16.08 12.23 -6.95
N ALA A 366 16.48 11.38 -7.91
CA ALA A 366 15.87 10.06 -8.09
C ALA A 366 16.13 9.14 -6.88
N GLN A 367 17.33 9.21 -6.29
CA GLN A 367 17.68 8.46 -5.10
C GLN A 367 16.86 8.94 -3.91
N ASP A 368 16.86 10.24 -3.63
CA ASP A 368 16.10 10.82 -2.51
C ASP A 368 14.59 10.55 -2.65
N ALA A 369 14.05 10.57 -3.88
CA ALA A 369 12.66 10.21 -4.15
C ALA A 369 12.37 8.74 -3.81
N PHE A 370 13.28 7.83 -4.13
CA PHE A 370 13.05 6.39 -3.94
C PHE A 370 13.37 5.89 -2.53
N VAL A 371 14.50 6.29 -1.95
CA VAL A 371 15.00 5.78 -0.65
C VAL A 371 14.74 6.72 0.52
N GLY A 372 14.43 7.98 0.25
CA GLY A 372 14.30 9.04 1.25
C GLY A 372 15.61 9.77 1.53
N GLN A 373 15.53 10.84 2.33
CA GLN A 373 16.69 11.67 2.68
C GLN A 373 16.62 12.12 4.15
N PHE A 374 17.77 12.26 4.79
CA PHE A 374 17.84 12.91 6.10
C PHE A 374 17.75 14.43 5.93
N ASP A 375 16.81 15.06 6.62
CA ASP A 375 16.68 16.51 6.64
C ASP A 375 17.42 17.10 7.85
N PRO A 376 18.55 17.79 7.63
CA PRO A 376 19.35 18.34 8.72
C PRO A 376 18.67 19.53 9.43
N THR A 377 17.66 20.14 8.80
CA THR A 377 16.95 21.29 9.38
C THR A 377 15.94 20.84 10.42
N THR A 378 15.25 19.73 10.15
CA THR A 378 14.26 19.15 11.05
C THR A 378 14.82 18.05 11.94
N GLY A 379 15.95 17.45 11.55
CA GLY A 379 16.54 16.28 12.22
C GLY A 379 15.76 14.98 11.94
N GLU A 380 14.85 14.99 10.97
CA GLU A 380 13.99 13.85 10.65
C GLU A 380 14.39 13.20 9.32
N ILE A 381 14.07 11.91 9.18
CA ILE A 381 14.17 11.21 7.90
C ILE A 381 12.91 11.52 7.09
N GLN A 382 13.10 12.10 5.91
CA GLN A 382 12.06 12.24 4.91
C GLN A 382 11.90 10.92 4.19
N ASN A 383 10.67 10.38 4.21
CA ASN A 383 10.34 9.12 3.55
C ASN A 383 10.40 9.26 2.02
N GLY A 384 11.04 8.30 1.36
CA GLY A 384 10.91 8.09 -0.08
C GLY A 384 9.82 7.04 -0.39
N VAL A 385 9.71 6.69 -1.66
CA VAL A 385 8.75 5.71 -2.17
C VAL A 385 8.86 4.36 -1.45
N THR A 386 10.07 3.93 -1.05
CA THR A 386 10.26 2.68 -0.30
C THR A 386 9.51 2.68 1.03
N GLN A 387 9.62 3.75 1.82
CA GLN A 387 8.93 3.84 3.11
C GLN A 387 7.43 4.11 2.93
N ILE A 388 7.06 4.88 1.90
CA ILE A 388 5.67 5.11 1.51
C ILE A 388 4.98 3.78 1.18
N HIS A 389 5.65 2.88 0.44
CA HIS A 389 5.10 1.58 0.08
C HIS A 389 4.67 0.76 1.30
N PHE A 390 5.57 0.61 2.27
CA PHE A 390 5.24 -0.10 3.51
C PHE A 390 4.22 0.67 4.36
N ALA A 391 4.23 2.00 4.34
CA ALA A 391 3.25 2.80 5.06
C ALA A 391 1.84 2.66 4.48
N ILE A 392 1.68 2.58 3.15
CA ILE A 392 0.39 2.36 2.50
C ILE A 392 -0.15 0.97 2.84
N GLN A 393 0.69 -0.08 2.84
CA GLN A 393 0.27 -1.41 3.32
C GLN A 393 -0.31 -1.36 4.74
N ARG A 394 0.27 -0.51 5.61
CA ARG A 394 -0.20 -0.38 6.99
C ARG A 394 -1.58 0.25 7.16
N LEU A 395 -2.11 0.86 6.12
CA LEU A 395 -3.48 1.36 6.13
C LEU A 395 -4.52 0.22 6.14
N ALA A 396 -4.19 -0.96 5.61
CA ALA A 396 -5.05 -2.14 5.55
C ALA A 396 -5.09 -2.90 6.89
N THR A 397 -5.53 -2.19 7.93
CA THR A 397 -5.72 -2.71 9.29
C THR A 397 -7.19 -2.64 9.69
N MET A 398 -7.70 -3.68 10.35
CA MET A 398 -9.02 -3.66 11.01
C MET A 398 -8.85 -3.81 12.53
N GLU A 399 -9.70 -3.13 13.30
CA GLU A 399 -9.78 -3.33 14.75
C GLU A 399 -10.69 -4.54 15.06
N VAL A 400 -10.18 -5.46 15.88
CA VAL A 400 -10.89 -6.67 16.26
C VAL A 400 -11.68 -6.39 17.54
N THR A 401 -12.98 -6.64 17.50
CA THR A 401 -13.90 -6.37 18.61
C THR A 401 -14.53 -7.66 19.14
N VAL A 402 -14.88 -7.65 20.43
CA VAL A 402 -15.66 -8.74 21.05
C VAL A 402 -17.09 -8.71 20.52
N ILE A 403 -17.60 -9.87 20.13
CA ILE A 403 -19.00 -10.06 19.75
C ILE A 403 -19.84 -10.15 21.02
N PRO A 404 -20.80 -9.23 21.27
CA PRO A 404 -21.63 -9.30 22.46
C PRO A 404 -22.51 -10.55 22.45
N ALA A 405 -22.65 -11.20 23.60
CA ALA A 405 -23.53 -12.37 23.77
C ALA A 405 -25.02 -12.11 23.47
N SER A 406 -25.43 -10.85 23.29
CA SER A 406 -26.79 -10.47 22.84
C SER A 406 -27.03 -10.70 21.35
N PHE A 407 -25.98 -10.76 20.52
CA PHE A 407 -26.09 -11.15 19.10
C PHE A 407 -26.56 -12.61 18.96
N ALA A 408 -26.23 -13.47 19.93
CA ALA A 408 -26.60 -14.88 19.96
C ALA A 408 -28.06 -15.16 20.37
N ARG A 409 -28.83 -14.14 20.82
CA ARG A 409 -30.18 -14.34 21.37
C ARG A 409 -31.34 -13.90 20.47
N THR A 410 -31.10 -13.19 19.38
CA THR A 410 -32.19 -12.71 18.50
C THR A 410 -32.75 -13.77 17.54
N ASN A 411 -32.15 -14.96 17.47
CA ASN A 411 -32.62 -16.02 16.56
C ASN A 411 -33.47 -17.14 17.20
N HIS A 412 -33.81 -17.05 18.50
CA HIS A 412 -34.55 -18.12 19.18
C HIS A 412 -35.97 -17.79 19.66
N SER A 413 -36.51 -16.60 19.36
CA SER A 413 -37.92 -16.32 19.65
C SER A 413 -38.48 -15.22 18.75
N ASN A 414 -38.78 -15.58 17.50
CA ASN A 414 -39.99 -15.17 16.78
C ASN A 414 -39.88 -15.63 15.32
N SER A 415 -40.68 -16.65 14.98
CA SER A 415 -41.12 -16.86 13.60
C SER A 415 -42.01 -15.68 13.22
N SER A 416 -41.40 -14.60 12.70
CA SER A 416 -41.95 -13.55 11.84
C SER A 416 -40.92 -12.42 11.72
N SER A 417 -40.34 -12.29 10.53
CA SER A 417 -39.93 -11.02 9.90
C SER A 417 -39.20 -9.97 10.76
N MET A 418 -37.86 -9.97 10.75
CA MET A 418 -37.01 -8.77 10.88
C MET A 418 -35.72 -9.05 10.09
N GLU A 419 -35.67 -8.63 8.83
CA GLU A 419 -35.03 -7.38 8.39
C GLU A 419 -33.55 -7.30 8.81
N LEU A 420 -32.71 -7.79 7.90
CA LEU A 420 -31.42 -7.16 7.59
C LEU A 420 -31.65 -5.64 7.55
N CYS A 421 -30.88 -4.87 8.32
CA CYS A 421 -30.81 -3.43 8.13
C CYS A 421 -30.28 -3.12 6.73
N ILE A 422 -31.21 -3.02 5.78
CA ILE A 422 -31.08 -2.31 4.52
C ILE A 422 -31.82 -0.99 4.71
N PRO A 423 -31.12 0.14 4.89
CA PRO A 423 -31.72 1.41 4.55
C PRO A 423 -30.82 2.13 3.54
N CYS A 424 -31.24 2.12 2.26
CA CYS A 424 -31.12 3.23 1.31
C CYS A 424 -31.51 2.92 -0.16
N LEU A 425 -32.11 1.78 -0.51
CA LEU A 425 -32.33 1.42 -1.93
C LEU A 425 -33.76 1.57 -2.49
N LEU A 426 -34.70 2.21 -1.80
CA LEU A 426 -36.02 2.49 -2.38
C LEU A 426 -36.53 3.88 -2.00
N ASN A 427 -36.00 4.89 -2.68
CA ASN A 427 -36.70 6.16 -2.91
C ASN A 427 -36.08 6.86 -4.12
N ASN A 428 -36.50 6.48 -5.33
CA ASN A 428 -36.45 7.33 -6.53
C ASN A 428 -37.15 6.70 -7.74
N VAL A 429 -38.35 6.14 -7.56
CA VAL A 429 -39.26 5.89 -8.68
C VAL A 429 -40.66 6.30 -8.24
N GLN A 430 -40.94 7.59 -8.28
CA GLN A 430 -42.22 8.19 -8.68
C GLN A 430 -42.20 9.70 -8.40
N GLN A 431 -41.77 10.47 -9.41
CA GLN A 431 -42.33 11.78 -9.74
C GLN A 431 -41.68 12.28 -11.03
N GLN A 432 -42.30 11.94 -12.17
CA GLN A 432 -42.37 12.76 -13.38
C GLN A 432 -43.26 12.05 -14.41
N THR A 433 -44.55 12.36 -14.32
CA THR A 433 -45.42 12.60 -15.48
C THR A 433 -46.04 13.97 -15.28
#